data_AF-A0A5N4A6X0-F1
#
_entry.id   AF-A0A5N4A6X0-F1
#
_cell.length_a   1.000
_cell.length_b   1.000
_cell.length_c   1.000
_cell.angle_alpha   90.00
_cell.angle_beta   90.00
_cell.angle_gamma   90.00
#
_symmetry.space_group_name_H-M   'P 1'
#
loop_
_entity.id
_entity.type
_entity.pdbx_description
1 polymer ?
#
loop_
_entity_poly.entity_id
_entity_poly.type
_entity_poly.pdbx_seq_one_letter_code
_entity_poly.pdbx_strand_id
1 'polypeptide(L)'
;MWASLFLLLFAHTGKCLADFAFISNLDRDVEIQSCVARVIEQTFGLSRRFTYIYNDYIEYLPSAIANPIIVINARKPWSHHYNFYEAMYVIEAFDSGTLRETMKALKESTLWHPHSTREGKFVILTNEKDLASIFRAVWKFSILHVVLVVFEDGTNGKVVTSDPKTQENGCGLTPKLFDYQDCDANLAIKFLSPMRNYNQCPVFIDFHNPYDHRLKYIKPLLPVIEDVLNTTSIRVREPPSKPEMMAVGE
;
A
#
# COMPACT_ATOMS: atom_id res chain seq x y z
N MET A 1 26.50 47.82 40.44
CA MET A 1 25.04 47.98 40.19
C MET A 1 24.72 47.94 38.69
N TRP A 2 25.13 46.91 37.94
CA TRP A 2 24.83 46.77 36.49
C TRP A 2 24.86 45.30 36.05
N ALA A 3 24.19 44.40 36.78
CA ALA A 3 24.20 42.96 36.45
C ALA A 3 22.80 42.31 36.40
N SER A 4 21.71 43.05 36.63
CA SER A 4 20.37 42.45 36.76
C SER A 4 19.40 42.82 35.63
N LEU A 5 19.85 43.51 34.58
CA LEU A 5 18.96 43.94 33.48
C LEU A 5 19.08 43.12 32.18
N PHE A 6 19.97 42.11 32.12
CA PHE A 6 20.16 41.29 30.92
C PHE A 6 19.39 39.97 30.90
N LEU A 7 18.77 39.56 32.01
CA LEU A 7 18.06 38.27 32.11
C LEU A 7 16.55 38.34 31.85
N LEU A 8 15.96 39.54 31.70
CA LEU A 8 14.53 39.70 31.42
C LEU A 8 14.19 39.82 29.93
N LEU A 9 15.19 39.90 29.04
CA LEU A 9 14.96 39.94 27.58
C LEU A 9 14.92 38.55 26.91
N PHE A 10 15.30 37.47 27.62
CA PHE A 10 15.23 36.10 27.08
C PHE A 10 13.99 35.30 27.49
N ALA A 11 13.14 35.84 28.37
CA ALA A 11 11.90 35.16 28.78
C ALA A 11 10.70 35.45 27.85
N HIS A 12 10.83 36.35 26.87
CA HIS A 12 9.77 36.70 25.91
C HIS A 12 9.96 36.13 24.50
N THR A 13 11.10 35.51 24.21
CA THR A 13 11.34 34.84 22.92
C THR A 13 10.78 33.41 22.88
N GLY A 14 10.50 32.79 24.02
CA GLY A 14 9.98 31.41 24.09
C GLY A 14 8.51 31.25 23.66
N LYS A 15 7.66 32.28 23.86
CA LYS A 15 6.26 32.23 23.41
C LYS A 15 6.12 32.41 21.89
N CYS A 16 6.89 33.32 21.29
CA CYS A 16 6.91 33.47 19.84
C CYS A 16 7.37 32.19 19.13
N LEU A 17 8.39 31.49 19.63
CA LEU A 17 8.85 30.26 18.98
C LEU A 17 7.82 29.12 19.05
N ALA A 18 7.07 29.01 20.15
CA ALA A 18 5.98 28.03 20.26
C ALA A 18 4.80 28.37 19.33
N ASP A 19 4.45 29.64 19.22
CA ASP A 19 3.38 30.09 18.31
C ASP A 19 3.78 29.94 16.83
N PHE A 20 5.05 30.18 16.47
CA PHE A 20 5.57 29.93 15.13
C PHE A 20 5.60 28.44 14.78
N ALA A 21 6.06 27.58 15.71
CA ALA A 21 6.05 26.13 15.52
C ALA A 21 4.62 25.58 15.37
N PHE A 22 3.67 26.13 16.12
CA PHE A 22 2.25 25.76 16.01
C PHE A 22 1.66 26.16 14.64
N ILE A 23 1.91 27.40 14.18
CA ILE A 23 1.43 27.88 12.87
C ILE A 23 2.09 27.09 11.73
N SER A 24 3.39 26.81 11.80
CA SER A 24 4.09 26.02 10.78
C SER A 24 3.60 24.57 10.72
N ASN A 25 3.23 24.00 11.86
CA ASN A 25 2.66 22.65 11.91
C ASN A 25 1.23 22.64 11.33
N LEU A 26 0.42 23.66 11.60
CA LEU A 26 -0.94 23.76 11.06
C LEU A 26 -0.94 23.88 9.53
N ASP A 27 -0.06 24.71 8.96
CA ASP A 27 0.07 24.89 7.51
C ASP A 27 0.51 23.59 6.83
N ARG A 28 1.49 22.90 7.43
CA ARG A 28 1.98 21.60 6.97
C ARG A 28 0.89 20.51 7.01
N ASP A 29 0.13 20.43 8.09
CA ASP A 29 -0.92 19.42 8.22
C ASP A 29 -2.02 19.64 7.17
N VAL A 30 -2.30 20.91 6.81
CA VAL A 30 -3.21 21.28 5.72
C VAL A 30 -2.65 20.86 4.35
N GLU A 31 -1.36 21.09 4.09
CA GLU A 31 -0.70 20.67 2.84
C GLU A 31 -0.70 19.14 2.67
N ILE A 32 -0.37 18.41 3.74
CA ILE A 32 -0.39 16.94 3.75
C ILE A 32 -1.80 16.43 3.50
N GLN A 33 -2.81 16.94 4.21
CA GLN A 33 -4.20 16.52 4.01
C GLN A 33 -4.71 16.86 2.61
N SER A 34 -4.31 18.01 2.05
CA SER A 34 -4.64 18.38 0.66
C SER A 34 -4.02 17.39 -0.33
N CYS A 35 -2.76 17.02 -0.11
CA CYS A 35 -2.08 16.02 -0.93
C CYS A 35 -2.78 14.66 -0.87
N VAL A 36 -3.07 14.17 0.34
CA VAL A 36 -3.75 12.88 0.56
C VAL A 36 -5.13 12.87 -0.10
N ALA A 37 -5.89 13.95 0.03
CA ALA A 37 -7.18 14.09 -0.65
C ALA A 37 -7.02 13.97 -2.16
N ARG A 38 -6.07 14.71 -2.76
CA ARG A 38 -5.83 14.66 -4.22
C ARG A 38 -5.40 13.26 -4.68
N VAL A 39 -4.52 12.59 -3.94
CA VAL A 39 -4.10 11.22 -4.23
C VAL A 39 -5.29 10.28 -4.20
N ILE A 40 -6.14 10.37 -3.17
CA ILE A 40 -7.36 9.55 -3.04
C ILE A 40 -8.29 9.79 -4.23
N GLU A 41 -8.54 11.05 -4.60
CA GLU A 41 -9.41 11.41 -5.71
C GLU A 41 -8.90 10.88 -7.05
N GLN A 42 -7.59 11.03 -7.33
CA GLN A 42 -6.97 10.51 -8.56
C GLN A 42 -6.96 8.98 -8.58
N THR A 43 -6.80 8.34 -7.42
CA THR A 43 -6.67 6.89 -7.31
C THR A 43 -8.01 6.17 -7.38
N PHE A 44 -9.02 6.67 -6.65
CA PHE A 44 -10.33 6.02 -6.50
C PHE A 44 -11.45 6.70 -7.30
N GLY A 45 -11.30 7.97 -7.67
CA GLY A 45 -12.37 8.82 -8.20
C GLY A 45 -13.22 9.47 -7.09
N LEU A 46 -13.92 10.55 -7.42
CA LEU A 46 -14.57 11.46 -6.44
C LEU A 46 -15.72 10.86 -5.60
N SER A 47 -16.33 9.76 -6.04
CA SER A 47 -17.58 9.25 -5.43
C SER A 47 -17.49 7.80 -4.95
N ARG A 48 -16.30 7.19 -5.04
CA ARG A 48 -16.11 5.79 -4.63
C ARG A 48 -15.83 5.70 -3.15
N ARG A 49 -16.35 4.66 -2.52
CA ARG A 49 -16.11 4.40 -1.11
C ARG A 49 -14.73 3.77 -0.93
N PHE A 50 -14.03 4.15 0.13
CA PHE A 50 -12.79 3.47 0.52
C PHE A 50 -12.76 3.19 2.02
N THR A 51 -11.88 2.28 2.42
CA THR A 51 -11.60 1.95 3.82
C THR A 51 -10.30 2.60 4.24
N TYR A 52 -10.36 3.46 5.26
CA TYR A 52 -9.19 4.04 5.93
C TYR A 52 -8.79 3.15 7.10
N ILE A 53 -7.54 2.68 7.10
CA ILE A 53 -6.99 1.77 8.09
C ILE A 53 -5.84 2.47 8.80
N TYR A 54 -5.95 2.58 10.13
CA TYR A 54 -4.93 3.19 10.98
C TYR A 54 -4.55 2.28 12.14
N ASN A 55 -3.40 2.54 12.77
CA ASN A 55 -2.90 1.72 13.87
C ASN A 55 -3.16 2.37 15.23
N ASP A 56 -2.41 3.43 15.54
CA ASP A 56 -2.45 4.11 16.84
C ASP A 56 -3.45 5.26 16.86
N TYR A 57 -3.25 6.23 15.98
CA TYR A 57 -4.07 7.41 15.81
C TYR A 57 -4.23 7.71 14.32
N ILE A 58 -5.14 8.64 14.02
CA ILE A 58 -5.40 9.11 12.66
C ILE A 58 -4.68 10.45 12.52
N GLU A 59 -3.61 10.51 11.74
CA GLU A 59 -2.84 11.75 11.54
C GLU A 59 -3.22 12.43 10.22
N TYR A 60 -3.33 11.66 9.14
CA TYR A 60 -3.34 12.18 7.78
C TYR A 60 -4.69 12.09 7.06
N LEU A 61 -5.75 11.68 7.75
CA LEU A 61 -7.09 11.65 7.16
C LEU A 61 -7.56 13.09 6.89
N PRO A 62 -7.86 13.46 5.63
CA PRO A 62 -8.31 14.81 5.31
C PRO A 62 -9.64 15.12 6.00
N SER A 63 -9.74 16.31 6.59
CA SER A 63 -10.96 16.77 7.25
C SER A 63 -12.16 16.95 6.30
N ALA A 64 -11.90 17.24 5.03
CA ALA A 64 -12.92 17.37 3.99
C ALA A 64 -12.56 16.50 2.78
N ILE A 65 -13.31 15.42 2.58
CA ILE A 65 -13.21 14.57 1.39
C ILE A 65 -14.61 14.15 0.94
N ALA A 66 -14.84 14.16 -0.37
CA ALA A 66 -16.15 13.86 -0.95
C ALA A 66 -16.51 12.37 -0.89
N ASN A 67 -15.49 11.51 -0.88
CA ASN A 67 -15.64 10.07 -0.85
C ASN A 67 -16.26 9.57 0.45
N PRO A 68 -17.23 8.64 0.41
CA PRO A 68 -17.66 7.93 1.60
C PRO A 68 -16.50 7.11 2.21
N ILE A 69 -16.29 7.23 3.53
CA ILE A 69 -15.15 6.59 4.22
C ILE A 69 -15.64 5.62 5.29
N ILE A 70 -14.97 4.48 5.39
CA ILE A 70 -15.07 3.58 6.54
C ILE A 70 -13.74 3.61 7.27
N VAL A 71 -13.74 4.00 8.54
CA VAL A 71 -12.52 4.16 9.35
C VAL A 71 -12.37 2.96 10.29
N ILE A 72 -11.24 2.25 10.21
CA ILE A 72 -10.99 1.01 10.94
C ILE A 72 -9.63 1.08 11.62
N ASN A 73 -9.58 0.67 12.88
CA ASN A 73 -8.33 0.50 13.62
C ASN A 73 -7.80 -0.93 13.43
N ALA A 74 -6.58 -1.08 12.94
CA ALA A 74 -5.95 -2.36 12.66
C ALA A 74 -5.64 -3.19 13.91
N ARG A 75 -5.52 -2.56 15.09
CA ARG A 75 -5.27 -3.21 16.38
C ARG A 75 -6.54 -3.67 17.09
N LYS A 76 -7.73 -3.26 16.63
CA LYS A 76 -9.01 -3.73 17.18
C LYS A 76 -9.52 -4.94 16.40
N PRO A 77 -10.23 -5.88 17.03
CA PRO A 77 -10.89 -6.96 16.30
C PRO A 77 -11.89 -6.40 15.29
N TRP A 78 -11.86 -6.90 14.05
CA TRP A 78 -12.80 -6.45 13.03
C TRP A 78 -14.06 -7.28 13.10
N SER A 79 -15.21 -6.62 13.28
CA SER A 79 -16.49 -7.30 13.38
C SER A 79 -16.83 -8.00 12.06
N HIS A 80 -17.48 -9.16 12.14
CA HIS A 80 -17.91 -9.92 10.97
C HIS A 80 -19.01 -9.23 10.14
N HIS A 81 -19.45 -8.02 10.51
CA HIS A 81 -20.52 -7.27 9.85
C HIS A 81 -20.03 -6.36 8.72
N TYR A 82 -18.71 -6.32 8.54
CA TYR A 82 -18.07 -5.64 7.43
C TYR A 82 -18.28 -6.47 6.14
N ASN A 83 -19.44 -6.31 5.51
CA ASN A 83 -19.75 -6.88 4.19
C ASN A 83 -18.75 -6.39 3.13
N PHE A 84 -18.55 -7.20 2.09
CA PHE A 84 -17.67 -6.94 0.93
C PHE A 84 -17.58 -5.46 0.53
N TYR A 85 -16.50 -4.80 0.94
CA TYR A 85 -16.22 -3.45 0.50
C TYR A 85 -15.51 -3.45 -0.84
N GLU A 86 -15.66 -2.32 -1.55
CA GLU A 86 -14.78 -2.02 -2.67
C GLU A 86 -13.33 -2.15 -2.18
N ALA A 87 -12.49 -2.84 -2.94
CA ALA A 87 -11.11 -3.09 -2.58
C ALA A 87 -10.25 -1.83 -2.79
N MET A 88 -10.62 -0.75 -2.10
CA MET A 88 -9.97 0.55 -2.10
C MET A 88 -9.59 0.87 -0.67
N TYR A 89 -8.29 0.89 -0.39
CA TYR A 89 -7.76 1.01 0.96
C TYR A 89 -6.81 2.19 1.04
N VAL A 90 -6.95 2.98 2.10
CA VAL A 90 -5.93 3.93 2.55
C VAL A 90 -5.35 3.35 3.83
N ILE A 91 -4.05 3.11 3.88
CA ILE A 91 -3.37 2.52 5.04
C ILE A 91 -2.37 3.53 5.58
N GLU A 92 -2.52 3.88 6.84
CA GLU A 92 -1.55 4.68 7.58
C GLU A 92 -0.54 3.76 8.27
N ALA A 93 0.70 3.78 7.77
CA ALA A 93 1.79 2.96 8.25
C ALA A 93 3.13 3.71 8.16
N PHE A 94 3.59 4.21 9.30
CA PHE A 94 4.83 4.99 9.41
C PHE A 94 6.08 4.19 9.03
N ASP A 95 6.07 2.87 9.23
CA ASP A 95 7.21 2.00 8.92
C ASP A 95 6.77 0.67 8.29
N SER A 96 7.75 -0.02 7.70
CA SER A 96 7.52 -1.32 7.03
C SER A 96 7.08 -2.46 7.96
N GLY A 97 7.37 -2.37 9.26
CA GLY A 97 6.91 -3.29 10.30
C GLY A 97 5.42 -3.10 10.57
N THR A 98 5.01 -1.87 10.87
CA THR A 98 3.61 -1.48 11.08
C THR A 98 2.74 -1.84 9.87
N LEU A 99 3.25 -1.61 8.65
CA LEU A 99 2.56 -2.02 7.43
C LEU A 99 2.37 -3.54 7.37
N ARG A 100 3.40 -4.33 7.69
CA ARG A 100 3.34 -5.79 7.64
C ARG A 100 2.32 -6.35 8.63
N GLU A 101 2.28 -5.80 9.83
CA GLU A 101 1.28 -6.17 10.85
C GLU A 101 -0.13 -5.83 10.37
N THR A 102 -0.32 -4.61 9.84
CA THR A 102 -1.60 -4.17 9.26
C THR A 102 -2.06 -5.08 8.13
N MET A 103 -1.15 -5.44 7.21
CA MET A 103 -1.44 -6.34 6.09
C MET A 103 -1.78 -7.76 6.56
N LYS A 104 -1.15 -8.24 7.64
CA LYS A 104 -1.47 -9.54 8.25
C LYS A 104 -2.87 -9.52 8.87
N ALA A 105 -3.18 -8.49 9.67
CA ALA A 105 -4.52 -8.29 10.23
C ALA A 105 -5.57 -8.18 9.12
N LEU A 106 -5.25 -7.47 8.04
CA LEU A 106 -6.10 -7.37 6.84
C LEU A 106 -6.42 -8.73 6.27
N LYS A 107 -5.40 -9.53 5.98
CA LYS A 107 -5.54 -10.88 5.44
C LYS A 107 -6.36 -11.83 6.33
N GLU A 108 -6.28 -11.66 7.65
CA GLU A 108 -6.98 -12.51 8.62
C GLU A 108 -8.45 -12.09 8.85
N SER A 109 -8.90 -11.02 8.20
CA SER A 109 -10.22 -10.44 8.41
C SER A 109 -11.25 -10.74 7.33
N THR A 110 -12.51 -10.34 7.58
CA THR A 110 -13.59 -10.35 6.58
C THR A 110 -13.46 -9.27 5.50
N LEU A 111 -12.59 -8.27 5.69
CA LEU A 111 -12.31 -7.25 4.68
C LEU A 111 -11.44 -7.80 3.53
N TRP A 112 -10.68 -8.86 3.78
CA TRP A 112 -9.81 -9.48 2.78
C TRP A 112 -10.57 -10.53 1.98
N HIS A 113 -10.84 -10.20 0.73
CA HIS A 113 -11.33 -11.16 -0.24
C HIS A 113 -10.20 -11.48 -1.24
N PRO A 114 -9.66 -12.72 -1.28
CA PRO A 114 -8.42 -13.01 -2.00
C PRO A 114 -8.36 -12.54 -3.46
N HIS A 115 -9.48 -12.59 -4.18
CA HIS A 115 -9.53 -12.12 -5.56
C HIS A 115 -9.66 -10.59 -5.63
N SER A 116 -10.67 -10.03 -4.96
CA SER A 116 -10.99 -8.60 -5.03
C SER A 116 -9.89 -7.74 -4.41
N THR A 117 -9.32 -8.15 -3.28
CA THR A 117 -8.28 -7.39 -2.58
C THR A 117 -6.96 -7.36 -3.34
N ARG A 118 -6.61 -8.42 -4.09
CA ARG A 118 -5.40 -8.43 -4.93
C ARG A 118 -5.50 -7.48 -6.12
N GLU A 119 -6.71 -7.31 -6.66
CA GLU A 119 -7.00 -6.36 -7.74
C GLU A 119 -7.29 -4.93 -7.22
N GLY A 120 -7.45 -4.81 -5.91
CA GLY A 120 -7.73 -3.56 -5.22
C GLY A 120 -6.64 -2.51 -5.37
N LYS A 121 -7.00 -1.26 -5.10
CA LYS A 121 -6.12 -0.10 -5.11
C LYS A 121 -5.78 0.32 -3.68
N PHE A 122 -4.50 0.54 -3.43
CA PHE A 122 -3.97 0.88 -2.11
C PHE A 122 -3.24 2.20 -2.18
N VAL A 123 -3.60 3.10 -1.26
CA VAL A 123 -2.83 4.29 -0.93
C VAL A 123 -2.20 4.03 0.43
N ILE A 124 -0.88 4.14 0.54
CA ILE A 124 -0.16 3.95 1.80
C ILE A 124 0.46 5.28 2.20
N LEU A 125 0.13 5.73 3.40
CA LEU A 125 0.62 6.97 4.00
C LEU A 125 1.77 6.61 4.94
N THR A 126 2.96 7.19 4.71
CA THR A 126 4.17 6.77 5.41
C THR A 126 5.21 7.90 5.51
N ASN A 127 6.11 7.81 6.49
CA ASN A 127 7.34 8.62 6.58
C ASN A 127 8.62 7.75 6.43
N GLU A 128 8.45 6.48 6.08
CA GLU A 128 9.55 5.53 5.85
C GLU A 128 10.37 5.92 4.62
N LYS A 129 11.70 5.87 4.77
CA LYS A 129 12.65 6.17 3.69
C LYS A 129 13.01 4.93 2.89
N ASP A 130 12.94 3.74 3.49
CA ASP A 130 13.15 2.48 2.79
C ASP A 130 11.88 2.04 2.04
N LEU A 131 11.64 2.71 0.90
CA LEU A 131 10.53 2.42 0.01
C LEU A 131 10.56 0.97 -0.52
N ALA A 132 11.77 0.40 -0.69
CA ALA A 132 11.91 -0.97 -1.15
C ALA A 132 11.35 -1.97 -0.13
N SER A 133 11.51 -1.72 1.17
CA SER A 133 10.90 -2.55 2.20
C SER A 133 9.38 -2.46 2.21
N ILE A 134 8.81 -1.27 1.98
CA ILE A 134 7.35 -1.10 1.83
C ILE A 134 6.83 -1.85 0.62
N PHE A 135 7.33 -1.57 -0.58
CA PHE A 135 6.85 -2.23 -1.81
C PHE A 135 6.99 -3.75 -1.73
N ARG A 136 8.12 -4.26 -1.20
CA ARG A 136 8.31 -5.69 -0.96
C ARG A 136 7.27 -6.26 0.01
N ALA A 137 6.91 -5.52 1.06
CA ALA A 137 5.90 -5.95 2.02
C ALA A 137 4.53 -6.10 1.35
N VAL A 138 4.07 -5.11 0.57
CA VAL A 138 2.77 -5.18 -0.12
C VAL A 138 2.75 -6.22 -1.24
N TRP A 139 3.82 -6.32 -2.04
CA TRP A 139 3.90 -7.28 -3.15
C TRP A 139 3.91 -8.74 -2.68
N LYS A 140 4.37 -9.02 -1.46
CA LYS A 140 4.26 -10.35 -0.85
C LYS A 140 2.80 -10.80 -0.65
N PHE A 141 1.85 -9.86 -0.62
CA PHE A 141 0.42 -10.13 -0.56
C PHE A 141 -0.26 -10.12 -1.95
N SER A 142 0.52 -10.07 -3.04
CA SER A 142 0.05 -9.99 -4.42
C SER A 142 -0.79 -8.75 -4.73
N ILE A 143 -0.52 -7.63 -4.05
CA ILE A 143 -1.17 -6.35 -4.29
C ILE A 143 -0.31 -5.57 -5.27
N LEU A 144 -0.85 -5.23 -6.43
CA LEU A 144 -0.08 -4.61 -7.52
C LEU A 144 -0.35 -3.10 -7.64
N HIS A 145 -1.57 -2.66 -7.35
CA HIS A 145 -1.97 -1.25 -7.48
C HIS A 145 -1.71 -0.50 -6.18
N VAL A 146 -0.45 -0.10 -5.96
CA VAL A 146 -0.02 0.62 -4.77
C VAL A 146 0.49 2.01 -5.14
N VAL A 147 0.04 3.01 -4.38
CA VAL A 147 0.56 4.37 -4.37
C VAL A 147 1.06 4.64 -2.96
N LEU A 148 2.29 5.11 -2.83
CA LEU A 148 2.81 5.61 -1.55
C LEU A 148 2.69 7.14 -1.55
N VAL A 149 2.28 7.68 -0.42
CA VAL A 149 2.43 9.10 -0.10
C VAL A 149 3.44 9.18 1.02
N VAL A 150 4.62 9.70 0.69
CA VAL A 150 5.79 9.76 1.56
C VAL A 150 5.93 11.18 2.09
N PHE A 151 5.85 11.35 3.40
CA PHE A 151 6.03 12.63 4.07
C PHE A 151 7.45 12.72 4.61
N GLU A 152 8.24 13.65 4.07
CA GLU A 152 9.52 14.05 4.66
C GLU A 152 9.33 15.37 5.41
N ASP A 153 10.02 15.51 6.55
CA ASP A 153 9.96 16.71 7.38
C ASP A 153 10.17 18.00 6.55
N GLY A 154 9.13 18.82 6.48
CA GLY A 154 9.17 20.13 5.80
C GLY A 154 8.97 20.07 4.27
N THR A 155 8.42 19.00 3.71
CA THR A 155 8.11 18.89 2.28
C THR A 155 6.64 18.64 1.99
N ASN A 156 6.18 19.13 0.84
CA ASN A 156 4.93 18.69 0.23
C ASN A 156 5.11 17.21 -0.13
N GLY A 157 4.39 16.32 0.57
CA GLY A 157 4.60 14.88 0.49
C GLY A 157 4.76 14.37 -0.95
N LYS A 158 5.65 13.39 -1.15
CA LYS A 158 5.93 12.83 -2.47
C LYS A 158 5.03 11.64 -2.76
N VAL A 159 4.51 11.58 -3.97
CA VAL A 159 3.73 10.44 -4.44
C VAL A 159 4.66 9.49 -5.18
N VAL A 160 4.68 8.22 -4.75
CA VAL A 160 5.57 7.20 -5.32
C VAL A 160 4.79 5.99 -5.80
N THR A 161 5.05 5.55 -7.03
CA THR A 161 4.55 4.30 -7.59
C THR A 161 5.69 3.41 -8.03
N SER A 162 5.43 2.10 -8.17
CA SER A 162 6.43 1.14 -8.65
C SER A 162 5.75 -0.05 -9.32
N ASP A 163 6.32 -0.52 -10.42
CA ASP A 163 5.83 -1.69 -11.15
C ASP A 163 6.60 -2.96 -10.73
N PRO A 164 5.96 -3.94 -10.04
CA PRO A 164 6.60 -5.20 -9.69
C PRO A 164 7.00 -6.06 -10.89
N LYS A 165 6.52 -5.78 -12.11
CA LYS A 165 6.74 -6.63 -13.29
C LYS A 165 7.87 -6.16 -14.19
N THR A 166 8.69 -5.22 -13.74
CA THR A 166 9.93 -4.87 -14.43
C THR A 166 11.07 -5.80 -14.02
N GLN A 167 12.02 -6.04 -14.93
CA GLN A 167 13.21 -6.85 -14.63
C GLN A 167 14.11 -6.13 -13.62
N GLU A 168 14.12 -4.81 -13.66
CA GLU A 168 14.81 -3.91 -12.74
C GLU A 168 14.34 -4.13 -11.30
N ASN A 169 13.03 -4.36 -11.10
CA ASN A 169 12.44 -4.70 -9.80
C ASN A 169 12.57 -6.20 -9.44
N GLY A 170 13.32 -6.97 -10.23
CA GLY A 170 13.48 -8.40 -10.04
C GLY A 170 12.14 -9.13 -10.02
N CYS A 171 11.19 -8.69 -10.85
CA CYS A 171 9.86 -9.28 -10.93
C CYS A 171 9.08 -9.30 -9.60
N GLY A 172 9.30 -8.27 -8.77
CA GLY A 172 8.59 -8.05 -7.51
C GLY A 172 9.37 -8.55 -6.29
N LEU A 173 10.59 -9.07 -6.48
CA LEU A 173 11.42 -9.58 -5.40
C LEU A 173 12.31 -8.48 -4.80
N THR A 174 12.79 -7.56 -5.64
CA THR A 174 13.77 -6.53 -5.27
C THR A 174 13.36 -5.18 -5.87
N PRO A 175 12.45 -4.43 -5.22
CA PRO A 175 12.06 -3.10 -5.69
C PRO A 175 13.29 -2.18 -5.75
N LYS A 176 13.50 -1.53 -6.88
CA LYS A 176 14.64 -0.65 -7.21
C LYS A 176 14.24 0.56 -8.06
N LEU A 177 13.25 0.38 -8.94
CA LEU A 177 12.72 1.42 -9.82
C LEU A 177 11.44 1.99 -9.22
N PHE A 178 11.45 3.30 -8.98
CA PHE A 178 10.34 4.06 -8.40
C PHE A 178 10.06 5.28 -9.27
N ASP A 179 8.78 5.54 -9.50
CA ASP A 179 8.32 6.74 -10.18
C ASP A 179 7.88 7.75 -9.13
N TYR A 180 8.54 8.91 -9.11
CA TYR A 180 8.26 9.99 -8.17
C TYR A 180 7.44 11.08 -8.84
N GLN A 181 6.42 11.58 -8.14
CA GLN A 181 5.64 12.73 -8.55
C GLN A 181 5.48 13.67 -7.36
N ASP A 182 5.56 14.97 -7.61
CA ASP A 182 5.18 15.98 -6.63
C ASP A 182 3.66 16.01 -6.48
N CYS A 183 3.19 16.33 -5.28
CA CYS A 183 1.76 16.37 -4.98
C CYS A 183 1.13 17.71 -5.39
N ASP A 184 1.24 18.04 -6.67
CA ASP A 184 0.78 19.30 -7.24
C ASP A 184 -0.49 19.11 -8.08
N ALA A 185 -0.92 20.15 -8.80
CA ALA A 185 -2.12 20.10 -9.64
C ALA A 185 -1.96 19.19 -10.88
N ASN A 186 -0.74 18.79 -11.22
CA ASN A 186 -0.42 17.93 -12.35
C ASN A 186 -0.28 16.45 -11.97
N LEU A 187 -0.52 16.11 -10.69
CA LEU A 187 -0.46 14.75 -10.19
C LEU A 187 -1.32 13.81 -11.07
N ALA A 188 -0.68 12.84 -11.71
CA ALA A 188 -1.31 11.89 -12.61
C ALA A 188 -0.91 10.47 -12.24
N ILE A 189 -1.68 9.87 -11.32
CA ILE A 189 -1.44 8.50 -10.85
C ILE A 189 -1.85 7.53 -11.95
N LYS A 190 -0.86 6.83 -12.49
CA LYS A 190 -1.07 5.79 -13.51
C LYS A 190 -0.89 4.43 -12.87
N PHE A 191 -1.99 3.69 -12.77
CA PHE A 191 -1.90 2.26 -12.53
C PHE A 191 -1.62 1.54 -13.83
N LEU A 192 -0.85 0.46 -13.73
CA LEU A 192 -0.65 -0.46 -14.83
C LEU A 192 -2.04 -0.96 -15.27
N SER A 193 -2.33 -0.83 -16.55
CA SER A 193 -3.54 -1.43 -17.12
C SER A 193 -3.47 -2.95 -16.93
N PRO A 194 -4.60 -3.67 -16.79
CA PRO A 194 -4.60 -5.13 -16.73
C PRO A 194 -3.80 -5.68 -17.91
N MET A 195 -2.61 -6.20 -17.61
CA MET A 195 -1.55 -6.32 -18.60
C MET A 195 -1.76 -7.53 -19.49
N ARG A 196 -1.49 -7.33 -20.79
CA ARG A 196 -1.31 -8.42 -21.77
C ARG A 196 0.14 -8.94 -21.79
N ASN A 197 1.08 -8.25 -21.14
CA ASN A 197 2.52 -8.50 -21.23
C ASN A 197 3.16 -8.47 -19.82
N TYR A 198 3.92 -9.50 -19.46
CA TYR A 198 4.59 -9.62 -18.16
C TYR A 198 6.07 -9.20 -18.19
N ASN A 199 6.52 -8.55 -19.27
CA ASN A 199 7.88 -8.01 -19.44
C ASN A 199 8.97 -9.02 -19.07
N GLN A 200 8.84 -10.25 -19.55
CA GLN A 200 9.76 -11.35 -19.29
C GLN A 200 9.83 -11.76 -17.80
N CYS A 201 8.91 -11.33 -16.95
CA CYS A 201 8.82 -11.83 -15.58
C CYS A 201 8.07 -13.17 -15.52
N PRO A 202 8.47 -14.10 -14.62
CA PRO A 202 7.80 -15.38 -14.48
C PRO A 202 6.38 -15.20 -13.94
N VAL A 203 5.45 -16.00 -14.46
CA VAL A 203 4.06 -16.07 -14.02
C VAL A 203 3.86 -17.36 -13.25
N PHE A 204 3.21 -17.25 -12.08
CA PHE A 204 2.85 -18.41 -11.27
C PHE A 204 1.34 -18.64 -11.37
N ILE A 205 0.94 -19.84 -11.76
CA ILE A 205 -0.45 -20.26 -11.77
C ILE A 205 -0.66 -21.22 -10.60
N ASP A 206 -1.44 -20.77 -9.63
CA ASP A 206 -1.78 -21.55 -8.45
C ASP A 206 -3.10 -22.30 -8.68
N PHE A 207 -3.03 -23.62 -8.87
CA PHE A 207 -4.23 -24.46 -8.93
C PHE A 207 -4.60 -24.87 -7.51
N HIS A 208 -5.81 -24.48 -7.07
CA HIS A 208 -6.28 -24.83 -5.72
C HIS A 208 -6.72 -26.30 -5.60
N ASN A 209 -6.98 -26.96 -6.73
CA ASN A 209 -7.37 -28.36 -6.79
C ASN A 209 -6.32 -29.16 -7.58
N PRO A 210 -5.63 -30.14 -6.96
CA PRO A 210 -4.62 -30.94 -7.65
C PRO A 210 -5.24 -31.88 -8.69
N TYR A 211 -6.54 -32.13 -8.60
CA TYR A 211 -7.33 -32.92 -9.54
C TYR A 211 -8.05 -32.07 -10.58
N ASP A 212 -7.66 -30.81 -10.75
CA ASP A 212 -8.23 -29.98 -11.80
C ASP A 212 -7.86 -30.56 -13.17
N HIS A 213 -8.78 -31.31 -13.78
CA HIS A 213 -8.59 -31.95 -15.09
C HIS A 213 -8.20 -30.96 -16.19
N ARG A 214 -8.44 -29.64 -15.99
CA ARG A 214 -7.98 -28.58 -16.89
C ARG A 214 -6.47 -28.51 -17.00
N LEU A 215 -5.71 -28.94 -15.97
CA LEU A 215 -4.24 -29.01 -16.02
C LEU A 215 -3.72 -29.83 -17.20
N LYS A 216 -4.38 -30.94 -17.54
CA LYS A 216 -4.02 -31.79 -18.68
C LYS A 216 -4.11 -31.05 -20.01
N TYR A 217 -5.05 -30.11 -20.13
CA TYR A 217 -5.28 -29.32 -21.33
C TYR A 217 -4.44 -28.03 -21.35
N ILE A 218 -4.13 -27.46 -20.18
CA ILE A 218 -3.35 -26.22 -20.07
C ILE A 218 -1.85 -26.49 -20.25
N LYS A 219 -1.31 -27.59 -19.71
CA LYS A 219 0.14 -27.91 -19.78
C LYS A 219 0.72 -27.83 -21.21
N PRO A 220 0.08 -28.42 -22.25
CA PRO A 220 0.56 -28.31 -23.64
C PRO A 220 0.47 -26.89 -24.23
N LEU A 221 -0.41 -26.04 -23.69
CA LEU A 221 -0.61 -24.66 -24.16
C LEU A 221 0.35 -23.66 -23.50
N LEU A 222 1.08 -24.06 -22.45
CA LEU A 222 1.95 -23.16 -21.70
C LEU A 222 2.95 -22.38 -22.59
N PRO A 223 3.65 -22.99 -23.57
CA PRO A 223 4.57 -22.23 -24.42
C PRO A 223 3.88 -21.14 -25.26
N VAL A 224 2.64 -21.40 -25.72
CA VAL A 224 1.85 -20.41 -26.46
C VAL A 224 1.39 -19.30 -25.54
N ILE A 225 0.97 -19.63 -24.32
CA ILE A 225 0.58 -18.64 -23.31
C ILE A 225 1.82 -17.81 -22.90
N GLU A 226 3.00 -18.43 -22.79
CA GLU A 226 4.27 -17.75 -22.47
C GLU A 226 4.62 -16.70 -23.52
N ASP A 227 4.50 -17.05 -24.80
CA ASP A 227 4.75 -16.14 -25.93
C ASP A 227 3.73 -14.99 -25.98
N VAL A 228 2.43 -15.32 -25.89
CA VAL A 228 1.34 -14.32 -25.91
C VAL A 228 1.43 -13.35 -24.74
N LEU A 229 1.81 -13.83 -23.55
CA LEU A 229 1.96 -13.02 -22.35
C LEU A 229 3.37 -12.41 -22.20
N ASN A 230 4.30 -12.70 -23.11
CA ASN A 230 5.71 -12.31 -23.06
C ASN A 230 6.31 -12.48 -21.65
N THR A 231 6.27 -13.72 -21.14
CA THR A 231 6.84 -14.12 -19.84
C THR A 231 8.02 -15.08 -20.04
N THR A 232 8.99 -15.09 -19.12
CA THR A 232 10.13 -16.04 -19.17
C THR A 232 9.73 -17.47 -18.84
N SER A 233 8.69 -17.66 -18.03
CA SER A 233 8.19 -18.99 -17.69
C SER A 233 6.83 -18.91 -17.01
N ILE A 234 5.96 -19.87 -17.30
CA ILE A 234 4.76 -20.14 -16.52
C ILE A 234 5.04 -21.33 -15.60
N ARG A 235 5.08 -21.07 -14.30
CA ARG A 235 5.24 -22.10 -13.28
C ARG A 235 3.88 -22.46 -12.69
N VAL A 236 3.49 -23.71 -12.88
CA VAL A 236 2.32 -24.28 -12.22
C VAL A 236 2.73 -24.71 -10.82
N ARG A 237 2.16 -24.09 -9.78
CA ARG A 237 2.31 -24.63 -8.42
C ARG A 237 1.25 -25.70 -8.22
N GLU A 238 1.70 -26.94 -8.14
CA GLU A 238 0.85 -28.04 -7.73
C GLU A 238 0.62 -27.93 -6.21
N PRO A 239 -0.61 -28.18 -5.72
CA PRO A 239 -0.87 -28.24 -4.29
C PRO A 239 0.08 -29.25 -3.63
N PRO A 240 0.45 -29.06 -2.36
CA PRO A 240 1.17 -30.10 -1.63
C PRO A 240 0.41 -31.41 -1.80
N SER A 241 1.08 -32.44 -2.35
CA SER A 241 0.57 -33.80 -2.34
C SER A 241 0.13 -34.09 -0.92
N LYS A 242 -1.11 -34.58 -0.74
CA LYS A 242 -1.66 -34.90 0.59
C LYS A 242 -0.55 -35.51 1.46
N PRO A 243 -0.37 -35.09 2.72
CA PRO A 243 0.54 -35.80 3.61
C PRO A 243 0.11 -37.26 3.55
N GLU A 244 1.05 -38.14 3.16
CA GLU A 244 0.86 -39.57 3.29
C GLU A 244 0.34 -39.79 4.70
N MET A 245 -0.90 -40.30 4.81
CA MET A 245 -1.43 -40.70 6.10
C MET A 245 -0.44 -41.73 6.61
N MET A 246 0.43 -41.33 7.54
CA MET A 246 1.23 -42.24 8.31
C MET A 246 0.22 -43.22 8.88
N ALA A 247 0.27 -44.46 8.39
CA ALA A 247 -0.48 -45.55 8.95
C ALA A 247 -0.08 -45.59 10.44
N VAL A 248 -0.99 -45.13 11.29
CA VAL A 248 -0.92 -45.40 12.72
C VAL A 248 -1.12 -46.90 12.81
N GLY A 249 -0.01 -47.63 12.91
CA GLY A 249 -0.04 -49.04 13.24
C GLY A 249 -0.69 -49.19 14.61
N GLU A 250 -1.77 -49.96 14.65
CA GLU A 250 -2.32 -50.54 15.88
C GLU A 250 -1.34 -51.54 16.50
#